data_AF-A0A4R0MYL9-F1
#
_entry.id   AF-A0A4R0MYL9-F1
#
_cell.length_a   1.000
_cell.length_b   1.000
_cell.length_c   1.000
_cell.angle_alpha   90.00
_cell.angle_beta   90.00
_cell.angle_gamma   90.00
#
_symmetry.space_group_name_H-M   'P 1'
#
loop_
_entity.id
_entity.type
_entity.pdbx_description
1 polymer ?
#
loop_
_entity_poly.entity_id
_entity_poly.type
_entity_poly.pdbx_seq_one_letter_code
_entity_poly.pdbx_strand_id
1 'polypeptide(L)'
;MSSTYNFINIPDQKGDLKTIAELIRITNIGIEAIMNVYDDHRLDRNTSTKMFPLQENLIYRIFAVFHQYELLVEGLNNKTIVDLNKEPYDGILESHPTIYRYSYELSSIVDSIFFHLCSVFDYLGHFISYMFEANKDKTLDWKSLANKARAAYKDTLKSADGIREIDNKIRINLEWHRSQLIHRRRDSRRIGITKNQKSNQLSLIFAASAETMKHFKNIVAGYDKESNYTLDCLPSVVIYQTLRSINFLLDLLRIDLLSGSTFEENVKNPKGNGLPYLLHPLTKKLQPKSEVIWTDYKRQLKKFYHNYGQRKNGAEA
;
A
#
# COMPACT_ATOMS: atom_id res chain seq x y z
N MET A 1 8.51 -2.85 -39.37
CA MET A 1 9.06 -3.98 -38.58
C MET A 1 8.38 -3.95 -37.22
N SER A 2 7.52 -4.93 -36.94
CA SER A 2 6.85 -5.06 -35.64
C SER A 2 7.86 -5.64 -34.66
N SER A 3 8.52 -4.78 -33.88
CA SER A 3 9.16 -5.27 -32.66
C SER A 3 8.03 -5.68 -31.72
N THR A 4 7.80 -6.98 -31.57
CA THR A 4 6.86 -7.51 -30.58
C THR A 4 7.42 -7.17 -29.20
N TYR A 5 6.99 -6.04 -28.64
CA TYR A 5 7.35 -5.67 -27.28
C TYR A 5 6.70 -6.66 -26.31
N ASN A 6 7.48 -7.21 -25.39
CA ASN A 6 6.94 -8.04 -24.32
C ASN A 6 6.25 -7.12 -23.29
N PHE A 7 4.96 -7.34 -23.04
CA PHE A 7 4.20 -6.60 -22.04
C PHE A 7 3.82 -7.52 -20.88
N ILE A 8 4.06 -7.06 -19.65
CA ILE A 8 3.70 -7.80 -18.44
C ILE A 8 2.50 -7.10 -17.81
N ASN A 9 1.34 -7.73 -17.91
CA ASN A 9 0.05 -7.24 -17.41
C ASN A 9 -0.55 -8.12 -16.32
N ILE A 10 -1.61 -7.63 -15.69
CA ILE A 10 -2.43 -8.41 -14.76
C ILE A 10 -3.47 -9.19 -15.58
N PRO A 11 -3.42 -10.54 -15.64
CA PRO A 11 -4.34 -11.31 -16.47
C PRO A 11 -5.79 -11.27 -15.96
N ASP A 12 -5.98 -11.30 -14.63
CA ASP A 12 -7.28 -11.21 -13.96
C ASP A 12 -7.32 -9.97 -13.05
N GLN A 13 -7.65 -8.82 -13.64
CA GLN A 13 -7.77 -7.55 -12.91
C GLN A 13 -8.84 -7.60 -11.83
N LYS A 14 -9.93 -8.37 -12.03
CA LYS A 14 -11.00 -8.52 -11.04
C LYS A 14 -10.54 -9.35 -9.84
N GLY A 15 -9.79 -10.42 -10.09
CA GLY A 15 -9.15 -11.21 -9.06
C GLY A 15 -8.10 -10.42 -8.28
N ASP A 16 -7.34 -9.56 -8.97
CA ASP A 16 -6.35 -8.68 -8.33
C ASP A 16 -7.00 -7.64 -7.41
N LEU A 17 -8.05 -6.94 -7.87
CA LEU A 17 -8.84 -6.02 -7.05
C LEU A 17 -9.38 -6.70 -5.77
N LYS A 18 -9.95 -7.91 -5.92
CA LYS A 18 -10.43 -8.69 -4.76
C LYS A 18 -9.31 -9.04 -3.79
N THR A 19 -8.14 -9.40 -4.32
CA THR A 19 -6.97 -9.78 -3.51
C THR A 19 -6.45 -8.58 -2.71
N ILE A 20 -6.34 -7.41 -3.35
CA ILE A 20 -5.92 -6.18 -2.68
C ILE A 20 -6.97 -5.76 -1.64
N ALA A 21 -8.26 -5.79 -1.98
CA ALA A 21 -9.34 -5.47 -1.05
C ALA A 21 -9.32 -6.37 0.21
N GLU A 22 -9.11 -7.68 0.03
CA GLU A 22 -8.98 -8.62 1.14
C GLU A 22 -7.77 -8.28 2.02
N LEU A 23 -6.61 -7.97 1.43
CA LEU A 23 -5.42 -7.60 2.16
C LEU A 23 -5.58 -6.26 2.90
N ILE A 24 -6.26 -5.28 2.32
CA ILE A 24 -6.60 -4.00 2.97
C ILE A 24 -7.45 -4.26 4.21
N ARG A 25 -8.51 -5.07 4.09
CA ARG A 25 -9.38 -5.41 5.22
C ARG A 25 -8.57 -6.05 6.35
N ILE A 26 -7.69 -7.00 6.03
CA ILE A 26 -6.80 -7.64 7.03
C ILE A 26 -5.84 -6.62 7.66
N THR A 27 -5.25 -5.73 6.85
CA THR A 27 -4.33 -4.70 7.31
C THR A 27 -5.02 -3.73 8.27
N ASN A 28 -6.27 -3.33 7.98
CA ASN A 28 -7.06 -2.46 8.84
C ASN A 28 -7.34 -3.10 10.22
N ILE A 29 -7.65 -4.40 10.26
CA ILE A 29 -7.78 -5.15 11.51
C ILE A 29 -6.44 -5.15 12.28
N GLY A 30 -5.31 -5.29 11.58
CA GLY A 30 -3.99 -5.20 12.20
C GLY A 30 -3.71 -3.83 12.81
N ILE A 31 -4.05 -2.74 12.11
CA ILE A 31 -3.89 -1.36 12.61
C ILE A 31 -4.74 -1.16 13.87
N GLU A 32 -6.00 -1.61 13.84
CA GLU A 32 -6.89 -1.60 15.00
C GLU A 32 -6.31 -2.42 16.15
N ALA A 33 -5.78 -3.60 15.88
CA ALA A 33 -5.17 -4.45 16.89
C ALA A 33 -3.99 -3.74 17.57
N ILE A 34 -3.11 -3.08 16.80
CA ILE A 34 -1.98 -2.32 17.36
C ILE A 34 -2.43 -1.14 18.22
N MET A 35 -3.47 -0.43 17.80
CA MET A 35 -4.02 0.64 18.63
C MET A 35 -4.58 0.08 19.96
N ASN A 36 -5.27 -1.05 19.93
CA ASN A 36 -5.75 -1.70 21.16
C ASN A 36 -4.59 -2.22 22.01
N VAL A 37 -3.53 -2.77 21.41
CA VAL A 37 -2.31 -3.14 22.14
C VAL A 37 -1.72 -1.91 22.83
N TYR A 38 -1.63 -0.76 22.13
CA TYR A 38 -1.16 0.47 22.76
C TYR A 38 -2.05 0.87 23.94
N ASP A 39 -3.37 0.84 23.78
CA ASP A 39 -4.30 1.22 24.84
C ASP A 39 -4.19 0.31 26.07
N ASP A 40 -4.16 -1.01 25.86
CA ASP A 40 -4.07 -2.00 26.93
C ASP A 40 -2.73 -1.92 27.67
N HIS A 41 -1.64 -1.58 26.98
CA HIS A 41 -0.27 -1.69 27.51
C HIS A 41 0.44 -0.38 27.85
N ARG A 42 -0.21 0.78 27.68
CA ARG A 42 0.34 2.10 28.05
C ARG A 42 -0.63 2.85 28.97
N LEU A 43 -0.15 3.81 29.76
CA LEU A 43 -0.99 4.59 30.71
C LEU A 43 -1.69 5.81 30.08
N ASP A 44 -1.61 5.98 28.77
CA ASP A 44 -2.18 7.13 28.06
C ASP A 44 -3.72 7.13 28.12
N ARG A 45 -4.32 8.16 28.72
CA ARG A 45 -5.78 8.33 28.83
C ARG A 45 -6.41 9.00 27.61
N ASN A 46 -5.60 9.55 26.70
CA ASN A 46 -6.07 10.28 25.53
C ASN A 46 -6.08 9.43 24.26
N THR A 47 -5.94 8.10 24.37
CA THR A 47 -5.95 7.19 23.21
C THR A 47 -7.18 7.44 22.33
N SER A 48 -8.36 7.55 22.93
CA SER A 48 -9.60 7.72 22.16
C SER A 48 -9.71 9.06 21.46
N THR A 49 -9.18 10.14 22.04
CA THR A 49 -9.33 11.49 21.49
C THR A 49 -8.21 11.86 20.52
N LYS A 50 -7.02 11.24 20.66
CA LYS A 50 -5.84 11.57 19.85
C LYS A 50 -5.39 10.46 18.91
N MET A 51 -5.45 9.20 19.33
CA MET A 51 -4.95 8.08 18.53
C MET A 51 -6.00 7.54 17.55
N PHE A 52 -7.28 7.47 17.94
CA PHE A 52 -8.36 7.05 17.03
C PHE A 52 -8.40 7.90 15.73
N PRO A 53 -8.36 9.25 15.79
CA PRO A 53 -8.32 10.04 14.56
C PRO A 53 -7.11 9.74 13.67
N LEU A 54 -5.95 9.41 14.25
CA LEU A 54 -4.76 9.02 13.47
C LEU A 54 -4.97 7.69 12.76
N GLN A 55 -5.57 6.70 13.45
CA GLN A 55 -5.96 5.42 12.85
C GLN A 55 -6.98 5.62 11.71
N GLU A 56 -8.04 6.38 11.94
CA GLU A 56 -9.09 6.62 10.93
C GLU A 56 -8.52 7.29 9.69
N ASN A 57 -7.66 8.30 9.88
CA ASN A 57 -6.99 8.96 8.77
C ASN A 57 -6.09 7.99 7.98
N LEU A 58 -5.33 7.12 8.66
CA LEU A 58 -4.51 6.11 7.99
C LEU A 58 -5.37 5.13 7.17
N ILE A 59 -6.45 4.61 7.76
CA ILE A 59 -7.41 3.71 7.08
C ILE A 59 -8.03 4.41 5.87
N TYR A 60 -8.44 5.67 6.03
CA TYR A 60 -8.98 6.46 4.94
C TYR A 60 -7.99 6.65 3.79
N ARG A 61 -6.70 6.90 4.08
CA ARG A 61 -5.68 7.01 3.03
C ARG A 61 -5.45 5.69 2.29
N ILE A 62 -5.49 4.55 2.99
CA ILE A 62 -5.41 3.23 2.35
C ILE A 62 -6.63 3.00 1.45
N PHE A 63 -7.83 3.36 1.91
CA PHE A 63 -9.04 3.31 1.09
C PHE A 63 -8.93 4.20 -0.15
N ALA A 64 -8.42 5.42 -0.02
CA ALA A 64 -8.24 6.33 -1.15
C ALA A 64 -7.31 5.73 -2.23
N VAL A 65 -6.21 5.09 -1.83
CA VAL A 65 -5.31 4.37 -2.75
C VAL A 65 -6.09 3.29 -3.53
N PHE A 66 -6.88 2.48 -2.83
CA PHE A 66 -7.66 1.41 -3.45
C PHE A 66 -8.71 1.93 -4.42
N HIS A 67 -9.43 2.97 -4.03
CA HIS A 67 -10.42 3.59 -4.90
C HIS A 67 -9.80 4.15 -6.19
N GLN A 68 -8.63 4.80 -6.10
CA GLN A 68 -7.92 5.24 -7.30
C GLN A 68 -7.47 4.05 -8.17
N TYR A 69 -7.11 2.92 -7.56
CA TYR A 69 -6.77 1.71 -8.31
C TYR A 69 -8.00 1.09 -9.01
N GLU A 70 -9.18 1.11 -8.40
CA GLU A 70 -10.44 0.71 -9.06
C GLU A 70 -10.71 1.58 -10.30
N LEU A 71 -10.60 2.90 -10.16
CA LEU A 71 -10.76 3.85 -11.27
C LEU A 71 -9.74 3.61 -12.39
N LEU A 72 -8.52 3.21 -12.05
CA LEU A 72 -7.50 2.87 -13.03
C LEU A 72 -7.89 1.63 -13.84
N VAL A 73 -8.34 0.57 -13.17
CA VAL A 73 -8.78 -0.68 -13.81
C VAL A 73 -9.99 -0.43 -14.70
N GLU A 74 -10.99 0.31 -14.21
CA GLU A 74 -12.14 0.72 -15.03
C GLU A 74 -11.70 1.58 -16.22
N GLY A 75 -10.81 2.54 -15.97
CA GLY A 75 -10.23 3.40 -16.99
C GLY A 75 -9.54 2.61 -18.10
N LEU A 76 -8.71 1.61 -17.74
CA LEU A 76 -8.03 0.75 -18.68
C LEU A 76 -9.04 -0.05 -19.51
N ASN A 77 -10.03 -0.67 -18.89
CA ASN A 77 -11.06 -1.44 -19.60
C ASN A 77 -11.85 -0.59 -20.60
N ASN A 78 -12.06 0.69 -20.30
CA ASN A 78 -12.79 1.62 -21.17
C ASN A 78 -11.91 2.34 -22.21
N LYS A 79 -10.58 2.34 -22.05
CA LYS A 79 -9.64 3.15 -22.85
C LYS A 79 -8.60 2.33 -23.61
N THR A 80 -8.83 1.03 -23.78
CA THR A 80 -7.95 0.12 -24.54
C THR A 80 -8.32 -0.01 -26.02
N ILE A 81 -9.47 0.51 -26.45
CA ILE A 81 -9.92 0.40 -27.85
C ILE A 81 -10.18 1.79 -28.45
N VAL A 82 -9.66 2.03 -29.65
CA VAL A 82 -9.98 3.22 -30.47
C VAL A 82 -10.55 2.76 -31.80
N ASP A 83 -11.73 3.26 -32.15
CA ASP A 83 -12.39 2.97 -33.43
C ASP A 83 -12.02 4.05 -34.45
N LEU A 84 -11.16 3.70 -35.41
CA LEU A 84 -10.66 4.65 -36.41
C LEU A 84 -11.74 5.08 -37.42
N ASN A 85 -12.89 4.40 -37.47
CA ASN A 85 -14.01 4.87 -38.28
C ASN A 85 -14.72 6.05 -37.60
N LYS A 86 -14.70 6.11 -36.27
CA LYS A 86 -15.29 7.20 -35.47
C LYS A 86 -14.31 8.33 -35.23
N GLU A 87 -13.04 7.98 -35.04
CA GLU A 87 -11.94 8.90 -34.77
C GLU A 87 -10.87 8.71 -35.87
N PRO A 88 -11.12 9.18 -37.11
CA PRO A 88 -10.17 9.03 -38.20
C PRO A 88 -8.91 9.86 -37.93
N TYR A 89 -7.74 9.31 -38.29
CA TYR A 89 -6.47 9.98 -38.11
C TYR A 89 -5.46 9.55 -39.18
N ASP A 90 -4.94 10.53 -39.93
CA ASP A 90 -4.03 10.30 -41.06
C ASP A 90 -2.54 10.38 -40.66
N GLY A 91 -2.25 10.69 -39.39
CA GLY A 91 -0.89 10.79 -38.88
C GLY A 91 -0.32 9.47 -38.35
N ILE A 92 0.82 9.57 -37.67
CA ILE A 92 1.47 8.44 -36.98
C ILE A 92 0.58 7.99 -35.82
N LEU A 93 0.20 6.71 -35.75
CA LEU A 93 -0.79 6.23 -34.77
C LEU A 93 -0.44 6.62 -33.33
N GLU A 94 0.83 6.62 -32.94
CA GLU A 94 1.31 7.04 -31.63
C GLU A 94 0.99 8.50 -31.27
N SER A 95 0.79 9.37 -32.26
CA SER A 95 0.37 10.77 -32.09
C SER A 95 -1.14 10.98 -32.22
N HIS A 96 -1.92 9.90 -32.33
CA HIS A 96 -3.38 9.98 -32.38
C HIS A 96 -3.93 10.72 -31.14
N PRO A 97 -4.74 11.79 -31.30
CA PRO A 97 -5.23 12.62 -30.19
C PRO A 97 -5.94 11.85 -29.08
N THR A 98 -6.80 10.89 -29.44
CA THR A 98 -7.48 10.00 -28.48
C THR A 98 -6.51 9.11 -27.70
N ILE A 99 -5.52 8.49 -28.35
CA ILE A 99 -4.50 7.67 -27.67
C ILE A 99 -3.71 8.53 -26.69
N TYR A 100 -3.32 9.73 -27.12
CA TYR A 100 -2.66 10.71 -26.28
C TYR A 100 -3.53 11.03 -25.06
N ARG A 101 -4.77 11.46 -25.25
CA ARG A 101 -5.71 11.75 -24.14
C ARG A 101 -5.86 10.59 -23.17
N TYR A 102 -6.08 9.37 -23.67
CA TYR A 102 -6.19 8.17 -22.82
C TYR A 102 -4.92 7.92 -22.01
N SER A 103 -3.75 8.06 -22.64
CA SER A 103 -2.48 7.95 -21.93
C SER A 103 -2.39 8.94 -20.77
N TYR A 104 -2.83 10.19 -20.96
CA TYR A 104 -2.83 11.20 -19.90
C TYR A 104 -3.79 10.88 -18.76
N GLU A 105 -5.04 10.57 -19.09
CA GLU A 105 -6.07 10.26 -18.11
C GLU A 105 -5.69 9.06 -17.24
N LEU A 106 -5.11 8.01 -17.84
CA LEU A 106 -4.64 6.84 -17.09
C LEU A 106 -3.39 7.16 -16.25
N SER A 107 -2.50 8.01 -16.78
CA SER A 107 -1.27 8.38 -16.07
C SER A 107 -1.54 9.22 -14.84
N SER A 108 -2.49 10.17 -14.91
CA SER A 108 -2.84 11.00 -13.76
C SER A 108 -3.43 10.19 -12.62
N ILE A 109 -4.17 9.11 -12.92
CA ILE A 109 -4.67 8.18 -11.90
C ILE A 109 -3.50 7.44 -11.23
N VAL A 110 -2.50 6.97 -12.00
CA VAL A 110 -1.30 6.33 -11.42
C VAL A 110 -0.54 7.29 -10.51
N ASP A 111 -0.36 8.55 -10.94
CA ASP A 111 0.30 9.57 -10.13
C ASP A 111 -0.49 9.85 -8.83
N SER A 112 -1.82 9.87 -8.91
CA SER A 112 -2.72 9.98 -7.76
C SER A 112 -2.55 8.80 -6.79
N ILE A 113 -2.46 7.56 -7.29
CA ILE A 113 -2.19 6.36 -6.47
C ILE A 113 -0.88 6.54 -5.70
N PHE A 114 0.21 6.92 -6.37
CA PHE A 114 1.52 7.05 -5.74
C PHE A 114 1.59 8.21 -4.74
N PHE A 115 0.89 9.31 -5.03
CA PHE A 115 0.69 10.41 -4.09
C PHE A 115 -0.04 9.96 -2.82
N HIS A 116 -1.14 9.22 -2.98
CA HIS A 116 -1.88 8.68 -1.83
C HIS A 116 -1.07 7.65 -1.04
N LEU A 117 -0.24 6.83 -1.70
CA LEU A 117 0.69 5.92 -1.03
C LEU A 117 1.76 6.67 -0.21
N CYS A 118 2.29 7.80 -0.70
CA CYS A 118 3.16 8.67 0.11
C CYS A 118 2.42 9.15 1.37
N SER A 119 1.17 9.60 1.19
CA SER A 119 0.32 10.04 2.30
C SER A 119 0.07 8.91 3.30
N VAL A 120 -0.19 7.67 2.86
CA VAL A 120 -0.35 6.51 3.75
C VAL A 120 0.85 6.38 4.70
N PHE A 121 2.08 6.50 4.17
CA PHE A 121 3.27 6.46 5.02
C PHE A 121 3.36 7.66 5.96
N ASP A 122 3.05 8.88 5.51
CA ASP A 122 3.13 10.05 6.37
C ASP A 122 2.16 9.94 7.57
N TYR A 123 0.92 9.47 7.33
CA TYR A 123 -0.05 9.20 8.40
C TYR A 123 0.35 8.00 9.27
N LEU A 124 0.95 6.96 8.70
CA LEU A 124 1.56 5.87 9.47
C LEU A 124 2.70 6.37 10.36
N GLY A 125 3.48 7.34 9.87
CA GLY A 125 4.50 8.05 10.62
C GLY A 125 3.91 8.72 11.86
N HIS A 126 2.84 9.50 11.68
CA HIS A 126 2.16 10.17 12.79
C HIS A 126 1.57 9.16 13.78
N PHE A 127 0.96 8.07 13.29
CA PHE A 127 0.39 7.01 14.11
C PHE A 127 1.44 6.32 14.99
N ILE A 128 2.58 5.94 14.42
CA ILE A 128 3.69 5.31 15.16
C ILE A 128 4.34 6.32 16.11
N SER A 129 4.56 7.55 15.64
CA SER A 129 5.15 8.61 16.44
C SER A 129 4.33 8.90 17.68
N TYR A 130 3.00 8.91 17.59
CA TYR A 130 2.13 9.06 18.76
C TYR A 130 2.40 8.02 19.85
N MET A 131 2.74 6.79 19.46
CA MET A 131 2.98 5.69 20.40
C MET A 131 4.29 5.86 21.19
N PHE A 132 5.35 6.38 20.55
CA PHE A 132 6.71 6.35 21.09
C PHE A 132 7.29 7.72 21.44
N GLU A 133 6.72 8.82 20.93
CA GLU A 133 7.14 10.16 21.32
C GLU A 133 6.65 10.53 22.72
N ALA A 134 7.52 11.21 23.46
CA ALA A 134 7.17 11.82 24.74
C ALA A 134 6.17 12.97 24.56
N ASN A 135 6.38 13.82 23.55
CA ASN A 135 5.45 14.89 23.19
C ASN A 135 4.44 14.39 22.14
N LYS A 136 3.28 13.95 22.62
CA LYS A 136 2.20 13.41 21.78
C LYS A 136 1.48 14.42 20.90
N ASP A 137 1.67 15.72 21.13
CA ASP A 137 1.09 16.80 20.31
C ASP A 137 1.96 17.13 19.09
N LYS A 138 3.21 16.66 19.05
CA LYS A 138 4.16 16.89 17.96
C LYS A 138 4.55 15.56 17.33
N THR A 139 3.60 14.94 16.64
CA THR A 139 3.85 13.70 15.90
C THR A 139 4.67 13.97 14.63
N LEU A 140 5.47 12.98 14.25
CA LEU A 140 6.39 13.05 13.12
C LEU A 140 5.75 12.48 11.85
N ASP A 141 5.99 13.13 10.71
CA ASP A 141 5.76 12.52 9.40
C ASP A 141 6.73 11.34 9.17
N TRP A 142 6.53 10.59 8.09
CA TRP A 142 7.36 9.39 7.83
C TRP A 142 8.84 9.72 7.69
N LYS A 143 9.18 10.80 6.98
CA LYS A 143 10.58 11.19 6.74
C LYS A 143 11.30 11.47 8.06
N SER A 144 10.65 12.23 8.94
CA SER A 144 11.19 12.57 10.25
C SER A 144 11.27 11.34 11.14
N LEU A 145 10.26 10.48 11.11
CA LEU A 145 10.27 9.20 11.83
C LEU A 145 11.40 8.28 11.33
N ALA A 146 11.62 8.16 10.02
CA ALA A 146 12.66 7.32 9.43
C ALA A 146 14.07 7.82 9.78
N ASN A 147 14.28 9.14 9.84
CA ASN A 147 15.53 9.71 10.34
C ASN A 147 15.74 9.38 11.81
N LYS A 148 14.68 9.48 12.63
CA LYS A 148 14.76 9.11 14.04
C LYS A 148 14.99 7.60 14.23
N ALA A 149 14.42 6.77 13.37
CA ALA A 149 14.67 5.32 13.33
C ALA A 149 16.14 4.97 13.09
N ARG A 150 16.84 5.74 12.24
CA ARG A 150 18.28 5.55 11.98
C ARG A 150 19.17 6.02 13.14
N ALA A 151 18.70 7.01 13.89
CA ALA A 151 19.44 7.62 14.98
C ALA A 151 18.90 7.13 16.34
N ALA A 152 17.94 7.86 16.93
CA ALA A 152 17.51 7.66 18.30
C ALA A 152 16.83 6.30 18.59
N TYR A 153 16.19 5.66 17.60
CA TYR A 153 15.48 4.40 17.84
C TYR A 153 16.23 3.12 17.48
N LYS A 154 17.39 3.23 16.83
CA LYS A 154 18.09 2.09 16.20
C LYS A 154 18.33 0.91 17.15
N ASP A 155 18.69 1.19 18.40
CA ASP A 155 19.02 0.16 19.40
C ASP A 155 17.96 0.02 20.51
N THR A 156 16.91 0.83 20.45
CA THR A 156 15.87 0.87 21.49
C THR A 156 14.54 0.25 21.04
N LEU A 157 14.21 0.33 19.75
CA LEU A 157 12.96 -0.19 19.19
C LEU A 157 13.25 -1.17 18.05
N LYS A 158 12.66 -2.37 18.10
CA LYS A 158 12.73 -3.35 17.01
C LYS A 158 12.06 -2.84 15.73
N SER A 159 11.00 -2.04 15.87
CA SER A 159 10.33 -1.38 14.75
C SER A 159 11.22 -0.39 14.00
N ALA A 160 12.33 0.09 14.59
CA ALA A 160 13.27 0.98 13.92
C ALA A 160 13.89 0.34 12.67
N ASP A 161 14.24 -0.95 12.75
CA ASP A 161 14.78 -1.69 11.59
C ASP A 161 13.72 -1.87 10.50
N GLY A 162 12.47 -2.14 10.88
CA GLY A 162 11.36 -2.22 9.95
C GLY A 162 11.09 -0.90 9.24
N ILE A 163 11.07 0.23 9.98
CA ILE A 163 10.91 1.57 9.39
C ILE A 163 12.02 1.84 8.37
N ARG A 164 13.28 1.54 8.72
CA ARG A 164 14.44 1.74 7.83
C ARG A 164 14.35 0.90 6.55
N GLU A 165 13.95 -0.36 6.70
CA GLU A 165 13.79 -1.27 5.57
C GLU A 165 12.71 -0.76 4.60
N ILE A 166 11.55 -0.38 5.15
CA ILE A 166 10.40 0.11 4.38
C ILE A 166 10.74 1.43 3.68
N ASP A 167 11.44 2.32 4.38
CA ASP A 167 11.84 3.62 3.83
C ASP A 167 12.73 3.44 2.60
N ASN A 168 13.76 2.58 2.71
CA ASN A 168 14.70 2.29 1.64
C ASN A 168 14.07 1.53 0.47
N LYS A 169 13.15 0.59 0.74
CA LYS A 169 12.57 -0.27 -0.31
C LYS A 169 11.45 0.42 -1.09
N ILE A 170 10.62 1.23 -0.44
CA ILE A 170 9.36 1.72 -1.02
C ILE A 170 9.23 3.23 -0.91
N ARG A 171 9.30 3.81 0.30
CA ARG A 171 8.94 5.22 0.51
C ARG A 171 9.80 6.17 -0.31
N ILE A 172 11.11 5.97 -0.32
CA ILE A 172 12.05 6.83 -1.07
C ILE A 172 11.73 6.80 -2.57
N ASN A 173 11.37 5.63 -3.10
CA ASN A 173 11.01 5.48 -4.52
C ASN A 173 9.69 6.16 -4.85
N LEU A 174 8.70 6.09 -3.96
CA LEU A 174 7.44 6.85 -4.08
C LEU A 174 7.67 8.37 -4.03
N GLU A 175 8.51 8.84 -3.10
CA GLU A 175 8.85 10.27 -2.99
C GLU A 175 9.60 10.76 -4.22
N TRP A 176 10.49 9.93 -4.75
CA TRP A 176 11.21 10.23 -5.98
C TRP A 176 10.22 10.41 -7.14
N HIS A 177 9.29 9.46 -7.33
CA HIS A 177 8.26 9.53 -8.38
C HIS A 177 7.44 10.81 -8.24
N ARG A 178 6.95 11.11 -7.03
CA ARG A 178 6.24 12.36 -6.73
C ARG A 178 7.07 13.59 -7.09
N SER A 179 8.33 13.64 -6.67
CA SER A 179 9.19 14.81 -6.89
C SER A 179 9.55 15.06 -8.35
N GLN A 180 9.67 14.01 -9.17
CA GLN A 180 10.11 14.13 -10.56
C GLN A 180 8.93 14.15 -11.53
N LEU A 181 8.04 13.16 -11.45
CA LEU A 181 7.04 12.92 -12.48
C LEU A 181 5.77 13.74 -12.29
N ILE A 182 5.44 14.11 -11.05
CA ILE A 182 4.31 15.00 -10.75
C ILE A 182 4.71 16.47 -10.89
N HIS A 183 5.96 16.82 -10.56
CA HIS A 183 6.36 18.22 -10.41
C HIS A 183 7.35 18.75 -11.46
N ARG A 184 8.06 17.90 -12.20
CA ARG A 184 9.18 18.36 -13.06
C ARG A 184 9.12 17.90 -14.50
N ARG A 185 8.73 16.65 -14.79
CA ARG A 185 8.79 16.09 -16.15
C ARG A 185 7.66 15.09 -16.38
N ARG A 186 7.14 15.09 -17.60
CA ARG A 186 6.18 14.08 -18.04
C ARG A 186 6.84 12.71 -18.10
N ASP A 187 6.13 11.69 -17.66
CA ASP A 187 6.54 10.31 -17.81
C ASP A 187 6.44 9.85 -19.27
N SER A 188 7.57 9.58 -19.93
CA SER A 188 7.61 9.11 -21.32
C SER A 188 7.42 7.59 -21.35
N ARG A 189 6.25 7.17 -21.84
CA ARG A 189 5.78 5.77 -21.76
C ARG A 189 5.72 5.13 -23.14
N ARG A 190 5.96 3.83 -23.17
CA ARG A 190 5.70 3.01 -24.36
C ARG A 190 4.23 2.64 -24.40
N ILE A 191 3.65 2.66 -25.60
CA ILE A 191 2.28 2.23 -25.86
C ILE A 191 2.36 1.10 -26.88
N GLY A 192 1.84 -0.07 -26.52
CA GLY A 192 1.61 -1.16 -27.47
C GLY A 192 0.36 -0.85 -28.28
N ILE A 193 0.45 -0.87 -29.60
CA ILE A 193 -0.67 -0.62 -30.51
C ILE A 193 -0.82 -1.82 -31.44
N THR A 194 -1.99 -2.45 -31.43
CA THR A 194 -2.35 -3.52 -32.37
C THR A 194 -3.56 -3.08 -33.19
N LYS A 195 -3.46 -3.10 -34.52
CA LYS A 195 -4.59 -2.74 -35.39
C LYS A 195 -5.34 -3.99 -35.85
N ASN A 196 -6.64 -4.07 -35.54
CA ASN A 196 -7.54 -5.02 -36.17
C ASN A 196 -7.99 -4.45 -37.52
N GLN A 197 -7.53 -5.08 -38.61
CA GLN A 197 -7.84 -4.62 -39.96
C GLN A 197 -9.33 -4.76 -40.33
N LYS A 198 -10.03 -5.77 -39.79
CA LYS A 198 -11.44 -6.03 -40.14
C LYS A 198 -12.38 -5.02 -39.49
N SER A 199 -12.17 -4.70 -38.22
CA SER A 199 -12.99 -3.72 -37.50
C SER A 199 -12.46 -2.29 -37.61
N ASN A 200 -11.27 -2.10 -38.19
CA ASN A 200 -10.52 -0.84 -38.21
C ASN A 200 -10.35 -0.23 -36.79
N GLN A 201 -10.15 -1.09 -35.79
CA GLN A 201 -9.95 -0.69 -34.41
C GLN A 201 -8.49 -0.85 -34.00
N LEU A 202 -8.02 0.02 -33.12
CA LEU A 202 -6.76 -0.10 -32.43
C LEU A 202 -6.99 -0.66 -31.03
N SER A 203 -6.20 -1.66 -30.65
CA SER A 203 -6.07 -2.14 -29.28
C SER A 203 -4.78 -1.57 -28.67
N LEU A 204 -4.91 -0.99 -27.49
CA LEU A 204 -3.87 -0.24 -26.79
C LEU A 204 -3.44 -0.95 -25.51
N ILE A 205 -2.13 -0.96 -25.26
CA ILE A 205 -1.53 -1.41 -24.01
C ILE A 205 -0.63 -0.30 -23.49
N PHE A 206 -0.90 0.21 -22.30
CA PHE A 206 -0.14 1.30 -21.70
C PHE A 206 0.90 0.75 -20.71
N ALA A 207 2.18 1.05 -20.94
CA ALA A 207 3.27 0.68 -20.04
C ALA A 207 3.66 1.81 -19.09
N ALA A 208 4.16 1.43 -17.90
CA ALA A 208 4.98 2.31 -17.08
C ALA A 208 6.27 2.66 -17.83
N SER A 209 6.84 3.82 -17.57
CA SER A 209 8.10 4.20 -18.22
C SER A 209 9.28 3.40 -17.68
N ALA A 210 10.32 3.33 -18.50
CA ALA A 210 11.60 2.78 -18.06
C ALA A 210 12.17 3.54 -16.86
N GLU A 211 11.93 4.85 -16.76
CA GLU A 211 12.40 5.67 -15.65
C GLU A 211 11.71 5.29 -14.34
N THR A 212 10.37 5.23 -14.35
CA THR A 212 9.58 4.76 -13.21
C THR A 212 10.03 3.34 -12.80
N MET A 213 10.24 2.45 -13.77
CA MET A 213 10.66 1.08 -13.49
C MET A 213 12.04 0.98 -12.84
N LYS A 214 12.98 1.90 -13.07
CA LYS A 214 14.30 1.88 -12.39
C LYS A 214 14.16 1.92 -10.87
N HIS A 215 13.15 2.62 -10.36
CA HIS A 215 12.89 2.79 -8.93
C HIS A 215 12.13 1.62 -8.31
N PHE A 216 11.28 0.95 -9.09
CA PHE A 216 10.43 -0.13 -8.58
C PHE A 216 10.87 -1.54 -8.99
N LYS A 217 11.93 -1.70 -9.79
CA LYS A 217 12.43 -3.02 -10.24
C LYS A 217 12.66 -4.02 -9.10
N ASN A 218 13.12 -3.55 -7.93
CA ASN A 218 13.46 -4.42 -6.79
C ASN A 218 12.24 -4.98 -6.06
N ILE A 219 11.05 -4.41 -6.27
CA ILE A 219 9.80 -4.90 -5.67
C ILE A 219 8.97 -5.74 -6.64
N VAL A 220 9.35 -5.76 -7.93
CA VAL A 220 8.73 -6.62 -8.94
C VAL A 220 9.41 -7.98 -8.92
N ALA A 221 8.65 -9.01 -8.56
CA ALA A 221 9.14 -10.38 -8.59
C ALA A 221 9.41 -10.83 -10.03
N GLY A 222 10.58 -11.42 -10.29
CA GLY A 222 10.97 -11.85 -11.64
C GLY A 222 11.17 -10.69 -12.60
N TYR A 223 11.66 -9.54 -12.11
CA TYR A 223 11.90 -8.36 -12.94
C TYR A 223 12.78 -8.68 -14.15
N ASP A 224 12.26 -8.35 -15.34
CA ASP A 224 12.97 -8.43 -16.62
C ASP A 224 13.10 -7.03 -17.21
N LYS A 225 14.34 -6.63 -17.50
CA LYS A 225 14.70 -5.31 -18.04
C LYS A 225 14.20 -5.10 -19.47
N GLU A 226 13.96 -6.17 -20.24
CA GLU A 226 13.47 -6.09 -21.62
C GLU A 226 11.93 -6.04 -21.70
N SER A 227 11.27 -6.32 -20.57
CA SER A 227 9.81 -6.34 -20.45
C SER A 227 9.22 -4.96 -20.14
N ASN A 228 8.01 -4.73 -20.65
CA ASN A 228 7.25 -3.49 -20.46
C ASN A 228 6.09 -3.74 -19.49
N TYR A 229 6.28 -3.33 -18.24
CA TYR A 229 5.27 -3.49 -17.19
C TYR A 229 4.13 -2.51 -17.40
N THR A 230 2.90 -3.00 -17.41
CA THR A 230 1.71 -2.19 -17.71
C THR A 230 1.25 -1.33 -16.54
N LEU A 231 0.38 -0.36 -16.84
CA LEU A 231 -0.16 0.57 -15.85
C LEU A 231 -1.10 -0.07 -14.82
N ASP A 232 -1.63 -1.28 -15.04
CA ASP A 232 -2.28 -2.06 -13.98
C ASP A 232 -1.25 -2.84 -13.13
N CYS A 233 -0.23 -3.41 -13.78
CA CYS A 233 0.77 -4.25 -13.12
C CYS A 233 1.58 -3.49 -12.07
N LEU A 234 2.19 -2.36 -12.43
CA LEU A 234 3.06 -1.64 -11.50
C LEU A 234 2.32 -1.13 -10.25
N PRO A 235 1.19 -0.40 -10.36
CA PRO A 235 0.42 0.02 -9.19
C PRO A 235 -0.05 -1.14 -8.31
N SER A 236 -0.52 -2.24 -8.90
CA SER A 236 -0.87 -3.46 -8.15
C SER A 236 0.28 -3.94 -7.26
N VAL A 237 1.47 -4.10 -7.85
CA VAL A 237 2.68 -4.54 -7.13
C VAL A 237 3.04 -3.58 -6.01
N VAL A 238 3.04 -2.27 -6.28
CA VAL A 238 3.40 -1.24 -5.29
C VAL A 238 2.39 -1.22 -4.14
N ILE A 239 1.09 -1.31 -4.42
CA ILE A 239 0.03 -1.37 -3.39
C ILE A 239 0.20 -2.62 -2.53
N TYR A 240 0.35 -3.80 -3.15
CA TYR A 240 0.54 -5.06 -2.44
C TYR A 240 1.77 -5.01 -1.53
N GLN A 241 2.89 -4.52 -2.06
CA GLN A 241 4.14 -4.44 -1.32
C GLN A 241 4.08 -3.40 -0.19
N THR A 242 3.32 -2.32 -0.37
CA THR A 242 3.03 -1.34 0.70
C THR A 242 2.24 -2.00 1.83
N LEU A 243 1.13 -2.68 1.53
CA LEU A 243 0.31 -3.36 2.54
C LEU A 243 1.09 -4.45 3.28
N ARG A 244 1.88 -5.25 2.55
CA ARG A 244 2.77 -6.25 3.15
C ARG A 244 3.78 -5.62 4.11
N SER A 245 4.34 -4.48 3.75
CA SER A 245 5.29 -3.72 4.57
C SER A 245 4.64 -3.17 5.83
N ILE A 246 3.42 -2.65 5.72
CA ILE A 246 2.63 -2.21 6.88
C ILE A 246 2.43 -3.41 7.82
N ASN A 247 1.93 -4.54 7.33
CA ASN A 247 1.68 -5.74 8.15
C ASN A 247 2.94 -6.25 8.87
N PHE A 248 4.08 -6.27 8.17
CA PHE A 248 5.37 -6.58 8.77
C PHE A 248 5.73 -5.61 9.90
N LEU A 249 5.51 -4.30 9.69
CA LEU A 249 5.80 -3.30 10.70
C LEU A 249 4.90 -3.44 11.93
N LEU A 250 3.62 -3.79 11.76
CA LEU A 250 2.69 -4.03 12.89
C LEU A 250 3.24 -5.12 13.83
N ASP A 251 3.82 -6.20 13.30
CA ASP A 251 4.45 -7.24 14.12
C ASP A 251 5.57 -6.68 15.00
N LEU A 252 6.42 -5.81 14.45
CA LEU A 252 7.52 -5.19 15.19
C LEU A 252 7.02 -4.17 16.21
N LEU A 253 6.01 -3.37 15.85
CA LEU A 253 5.39 -2.41 16.77
C LEU A 253 4.81 -3.12 17.99
N ARG A 254 4.16 -4.27 17.81
CA ARG A 254 3.66 -5.07 18.94
C ARG A 254 4.78 -5.46 19.89
N ILE A 255 5.92 -5.93 19.37
CA ILE A 255 7.07 -6.32 20.21
C ILE A 255 7.51 -5.13 21.09
N ASP A 256 7.63 -3.95 20.49
CA ASP A 256 8.05 -2.74 21.20
C ASP A 256 7.01 -2.22 22.21
N LEU A 257 5.73 -2.40 21.91
CA LEU A 257 4.66 -2.02 22.85
C LEU A 257 4.62 -2.94 24.07
N LEU A 258 4.91 -4.22 23.89
CA LEU A 258 4.90 -5.20 24.97
C LEU A 258 6.14 -5.16 25.87
N SER A 259 7.29 -4.70 25.36
CA SER A 259 8.58 -4.71 26.09
C SER A 259 8.63 -3.79 27.32
N GLY A 260 7.63 -2.92 27.50
CA GLY A 260 7.43 -2.09 28.69
C GLY A 260 5.97 -1.99 29.09
N SER A 261 5.24 -3.10 28.99
CA SER A 261 3.79 -3.15 29.21
C SER A 261 3.38 -2.70 30.63
N THR A 262 2.41 -1.79 30.71
CA THR A 262 1.75 -1.37 31.96
C THR A 262 0.36 -2.00 32.14
N PHE A 263 0.09 -3.15 31.52
CA PHE A 263 -1.23 -3.79 31.55
C PHE A 263 -1.75 -4.04 32.97
N GLU A 264 -0.94 -4.59 33.88
CA GLU A 264 -1.36 -4.83 35.26
C GLU A 264 -1.76 -3.54 35.99
N GLU A 265 -1.08 -2.43 35.67
CA GLU A 265 -1.41 -1.13 36.23
C GLU A 265 -2.72 -0.58 35.66
N ASN A 266 -2.96 -0.76 34.35
CA ASN A 266 -4.24 -0.42 33.73
C ASN A 266 -5.41 -1.26 34.27
N VAL A 267 -5.17 -2.52 34.66
CA VAL A 267 -6.16 -3.36 35.33
C VAL A 267 -6.50 -2.82 36.72
N LYS A 268 -5.48 -2.42 37.49
CA LYS A 268 -5.65 -1.85 38.85
C LYS A 268 -6.28 -0.45 38.81
N ASN A 269 -5.89 0.35 37.83
CA ASN A 269 -6.28 1.75 37.66
C ASN A 269 -6.87 1.97 36.25
N PRO A 270 -8.12 1.53 36.00
CA PRO A 270 -8.74 1.67 34.69
C PRO A 270 -8.78 3.14 34.22
N LYS A 271 -8.49 3.36 32.94
CA LYS A 271 -8.48 4.70 32.31
C LYS A 271 -9.87 5.30 32.11
N GLY A 272 -10.92 4.51 32.30
CA GLY A 272 -12.32 4.90 32.16
C GLY A 272 -13.26 3.84 32.72
N ASN A 273 -14.56 3.98 32.46
CA ASN A 273 -15.60 3.13 33.05
C ASN A 273 -15.69 1.71 32.46
N GLY A 274 -14.84 1.35 31.50
CA GLY A 274 -14.80 0.04 30.87
C GLY A 274 -13.73 -0.86 31.47
N LEU A 275 -13.99 -2.18 31.50
CA LEU A 275 -12.97 -3.17 31.89
C LEU A 275 -11.96 -3.31 30.74
N PRO A 276 -10.66 -3.04 30.91
CA PRO A 276 -9.66 -3.17 29.84
C PRO A 276 -9.20 -4.61 29.58
N TYR A 277 -9.96 -5.60 30.07
CA TYR A 277 -9.52 -6.99 30.09
C TYR A 277 -10.67 -7.98 29.85
N LEU A 278 -10.29 -9.18 29.44
CA LEU A 278 -11.14 -10.36 29.30
C LEU A 278 -10.73 -11.40 30.33
N LEU A 279 -11.70 -12.08 30.93
CA LEU A 279 -11.42 -13.23 31.79
C LEU A 279 -11.31 -14.48 30.93
N HIS A 280 -10.11 -15.08 30.84
CA HIS A 280 -9.93 -16.31 30.09
C HIS A 280 -10.81 -17.41 30.69
N PRO A 281 -11.69 -18.08 29.89
CA PRO A 281 -12.74 -18.95 30.42
C PRO A 281 -12.20 -20.15 31.22
N LEU A 282 -11.09 -20.73 30.74
CA LEU A 282 -10.44 -21.90 31.36
C LEU A 282 -9.48 -21.53 32.50
N THR A 283 -8.52 -20.64 32.27
CA THR A 283 -7.47 -20.32 33.25
C THR A 283 -7.90 -19.31 34.31
N LYS A 284 -9.04 -18.64 34.12
CA LYS A 284 -9.53 -17.51 34.95
C LYS A 284 -8.52 -16.37 35.08
N LYS A 285 -7.52 -16.31 34.18
CA LYS A 285 -6.55 -15.21 34.13
C LYS A 285 -7.11 -14.04 33.33
N LEU A 286 -6.80 -12.82 33.76
CA LEU A 286 -7.12 -11.62 32.99
C LEU A 286 -6.19 -11.52 31.78
N GLN A 287 -6.75 -11.17 30.62
CA GLN A 287 -6.04 -10.99 29.37
C GLN A 287 -6.39 -9.64 28.73
N PRO A 288 -5.45 -9.00 28.03
CA PRO A 288 -5.74 -7.80 27.24
C PRO A 288 -6.81 -8.10 26.19
N LYS A 289 -7.69 -7.14 25.92
CA LYS A 289 -8.68 -7.26 24.83
C LYS A 289 -8.00 -7.31 23.47
N SER A 290 -6.86 -6.62 23.35
CA SER A 290 -6.04 -6.57 22.16
C SER A 290 -5.61 -7.95 21.67
N GLU A 291 -5.48 -8.95 22.55
CA GLU A 291 -5.05 -10.30 22.19
C GLU A 291 -6.05 -11.04 21.30
N VAL A 292 -7.35 -10.81 21.48
CA VAL A 292 -8.38 -11.43 20.62
C VAL A 292 -8.30 -10.87 19.21
N ILE A 293 -8.23 -9.55 19.09
CA ILE A 293 -8.14 -8.84 17.80
C ILE A 293 -6.84 -9.21 17.10
N TRP A 294 -5.72 -9.21 17.84
CA TRP A 294 -4.41 -9.59 17.32
C TRP A 294 -4.37 -11.03 16.81
N THR A 295 -4.92 -11.96 17.57
CA THR A 295 -4.96 -13.38 17.18
C THR A 295 -5.80 -13.59 15.91
N ASP A 296 -6.95 -12.92 15.83
CA ASP A 296 -7.79 -12.95 14.62
C ASP A 296 -7.05 -12.35 13.41
N TYR A 297 -6.43 -11.18 13.57
CA TYR A 297 -5.58 -10.56 12.56
C TYR A 297 -4.51 -11.53 12.03
N LYS A 298 -3.69 -12.11 12.91
CA LYS A 298 -2.62 -13.03 12.50
C LYS A 298 -3.16 -14.29 11.81
N ARG A 299 -4.28 -14.84 12.28
CA ARG A 299 -4.95 -15.98 11.66
C ARG A 299 -5.37 -15.65 10.23
N GLN A 300 -6.02 -14.51 10.03
CA GLN A 300 -6.49 -14.08 8.71
C GLN A 300 -5.33 -13.78 7.77
N LEU A 301 -4.29 -13.09 8.24
CA LEU A 301 -3.09 -12.79 7.46
C LEU A 301 -2.36 -14.06 7.02
N LYS A 302 -2.20 -15.03 7.93
CA LYS A 302 -1.59 -16.33 7.61
C LYS A 302 -2.41 -17.08 6.55
N LYS A 303 -3.74 -17.11 6.71
CA LYS A 303 -4.64 -17.73 5.72
C LYS A 303 -4.54 -17.05 4.35
N PHE A 304 -4.49 -15.72 4.33
CA PHE A 304 -4.31 -14.95 3.10
C PHE A 304 -3.02 -15.33 2.36
N TYR A 305 -1.86 -15.32 3.04
CA TYR A 305 -0.60 -15.65 2.38
C TYR A 305 -0.50 -17.11 1.96
N HIS A 306 -1.10 -18.03 2.71
CA HIS A 306 -1.19 -19.43 2.29
C HIS A 306 -1.98 -19.58 0.98
N ASN A 307 -3.17 -18.97 0.92
CA ASN A 307 -4.02 -19.03 -0.28
C ASN A 307 -3.38 -18.30 -1.47
N TYR A 308 -2.76 -17.14 -1.23
CA TYR A 308 -2.10 -16.36 -2.27
C TYR A 308 -0.90 -17.12 -2.86
N GLY A 309 -0.10 -17.78 -2.02
CA GLY A 309 1.00 -18.64 -2.47
C GLY A 309 0.54 -19.82 -3.32
N GLN A 310 -0.54 -20.49 -2.92
CA GLN A 310 -1.12 -21.59 -3.71
C GLN A 310 -1.62 -21.14 -5.08
N ARG A 311 -2.27 -19.96 -5.16
CA ARG A 311 -2.74 -19.39 -6.44
C ARG A 311 -1.58 -19.06 -7.39
N LYS A 312 -0.46 -18.54 -6.87
CA LYS A 312 0.73 -18.29 -7.69
C LYS A 312 1.33 -19.58 -8.26
N ASN A 313 1.52 -20.59 -7.41
CA ASN A 313 2.12 -21.85 -7.86
C ASN A 313 1.22 -22.64 -8.83
N GLY A 314 -0.11 -22.51 -8.70
CA GLY A 314 -1.06 -23.14 -9.63
C GLY A 314 -1.26 -22.41 -10.95
N ALA A 315 -0.77 -21.16 -11.09
CA ALA A 315 -0.80 -20.41 -12.34
C ALA A 315 0.49 -20.61 -13.18
N GLU A 316 1.52 -21.23 -12.60
CA GLU A 316 2.80 -21.55 -13.24
C GLU A 316 2.92 -23.03 -13.65
N ALA A 317 1.86 -23.83 -13.46
CA ALA A 317 1.77 -25.27 -13.79
C ALA A 317 0.80 -25.52 -14.96
#